data_AF-A0A3N6H8J7-F1
#
_entry.id   AF-A0A3N6H8J7-F1
#
_cell.length_a   1.000
_cell.length_b   1.000
_cell.length_c   1.000
_cell.angle_alpha   90.00
_cell.angle_beta   90.00
_cell.angle_gamma   90.00
#
_symmetry.space_group_name_H-M   'P 1'
#
loop_
_entity.id
_entity.type
_entity.pdbx_description
1 polymer ?
#
loop_
_entity_poly.entity_id
_entity_poly.type
_entity_poly.pdbx_seq_one_letter_code
_entity_poly.pdbx_strand_id
1 'polypeptide(L)'
;MDIAEALAAECAPCLHHDAPRAAHLALRAAHAAYESRFGHVFVICLDGVPPSQHVDQVLVAIRTRLAHDADEERALTAEEMRRLARGRIIDLVTEAGSSQGPFLVAGQPVR
;
A
#
# COMPACT_ATOMS: atom_id res chain seq x y z
N MET A 1 -10.56 -4.43 -18.20
CA MET A 1 -9.70 -4.55 -17.00
C MET A 1 -10.57 -4.20 -15.83
N ASP A 2 -10.83 -5.19 -14.98
CA ASP A 2 -11.74 -5.08 -13.84
C ASP A 2 -11.05 -4.33 -12.70
N ILE A 3 -11.77 -3.47 -11.98
CA ILE A 3 -11.20 -2.66 -10.89
C ILE A 3 -10.66 -3.57 -9.77
N ALA A 4 -11.27 -4.75 -9.57
CA ALA A 4 -10.78 -5.74 -8.62
C ALA A 4 -9.42 -6.33 -9.02
N GLU A 5 -9.17 -6.53 -10.32
CA GLU A 5 -7.90 -7.03 -10.84
C GLU A 5 -6.78 -5.97 -10.70
N ALA A 6 -7.11 -4.70 -10.93
CA ALA A 6 -6.18 -3.58 -10.75
C ALA A 6 -5.72 -3.42 -9.29
N LEU A 7 -6.62 -3.70 -8.34
CA LEU A 7 -6.33 -3.59 -6.91
C LEU A 7 -5.65 -4.84 -6.33
N ALA A 8 -5.80 -6.02 -6.94
CA ALA A 8 -5.12 -7.24 -6.48
C ALA A 8 -3.59 -7.17 -6.58
N ALA A 9 -3.06 -6.30 -7.44
CA ALA A 9 -1.62 -6.01 -7.54
C ALA A 9 -1.10 -5.15 -6.39
N GLU A 10 -1.99 -4.54 -5.60
CA GLU A 10 -1.64 -3.82 -4.37
C GLU A 10 -1.38 -4.85 -3.27
N CYS A 11 -0.10 -5.09 -2.99
CA CYS A 11 0.30 -6.05 -1.96
C CYS A 11 -0.18 -5.54 -0.59
N ALA A 12 -1.21 -6.18 -0.02
CA ALA A 12 -1.61 -5.90 1.35
C ALA A 12 -0.40 -6.13 2.28
N PRO A 13 -0.16 -5.27 3.28
CA PRO A 13 0.94 -5.47 4.21
C PRO A 13 0.78 -6.83 4.89
N CYS A 14 1.74 -7.73 4.61
CA CYS A 14 1.83 -9.00 5.29
C CYS A 14 2.29 -8.75 6.73
N LEU A 15 1.54 -9.31 7.69
CA LEU A 15 1.97 -9.35 9.09
C LEU A 15 3.39 -9.94 9.18
N HIS A 16 4.22 -9.39 10.07
CA HIS A 16 5.52 -9.97 10.39
C HIS A 16 5.36 -11.47 10.72
N HIS A 17 6.33 -12.30 10.31
CA HIS A 17 6.24 -13.76 10.47
C HIS A 17 6.09 -14.19 11.94
N ASP A 18 6.63 -13.38 12.86
CA ASP A 18 6.58 -13.62 14.31
C ASP A 18 5.25 -13.23 14.98
N ALA A 19 4.29 -12.66 14.23
CA ALA A 19 2.98 -12.35 14.80
C ALA A 19 2.25 -13.64 15.23
N PRO A 20 1.46 -13.62 16.32
CA PRO A 20 0.69 -14.80 16.73
C PRO A 20 -0.24 -15.25 15.60
N ARG A 21 -0.35 -16.57 15.38
CA ARG A 21 -1.24 -17.16 14.35
C ARG A 21 -2.69 -16.65 14.43
N ALA A 22 -3.17 -16.35 15.63
CA ALA A 22 -4.50 -15.75 15.85
C ALA A 22 -4.63 -14.35 15.22
N ALA A 23 -3.56 -13.54 15.24
CA ALA A 23 -3.53 -12.24 14.57
C ALA A 23 -3.60 -12.38 13.05
N HIS A 24 -2.87 -13.35 12.47
CA HIS A 24 -3.00 -13.67 11.03
C HIS A 24 -4.40 -14.10 10.65
N LEU A 25 -5.05 -14.93 11.47
CA LEU A 25 -6.42 -15.36 11.22
C LEU A 25 -7.40 -14.19 11.34
N ALA A 26 -7.26 -13.36 12.37
CA ALA A 26 -8.12 -12.20 12.58
C ALA A 26 -8.01 -11.19 11.43
N LEU A 27 -6.80 -10.93 10.93
CA LEU A 27 -6.59 -10.04 9.80
C LEU A 27 -7.23 -10.61 8.52
N ARG A 28 -7.02 -11.90 8.24
CA ARG A 28 -7.66 -12.58 7.09
C ARG A 28 -9.18 -12.54 7.16
N ALA A 29 -9.75 -12.81 8.34
CA ALA A 29 -11.19 -12.75 8.55
C ALA A 29 -11.74 -11.34 8.37
N ALA A 30 -11.01 -10.31 8.84
CA ALA A 30 -11.40 -8.91 8.65
C ALA A 30 -11.39 -8.52 7.17
N HIS A 31 -10.38 -8.93 6.40
CA HIS A 31 -10.31 -8.71 4.95
C HIS A 31 -11.48 -9.38 4.22
N ALA A 32 -11.75 -10.65 4.52
CA ALA A 32 -12.87 -11.37 3.90
C ALA A 32 -14.23 -10.72 4.21
N ALA A 33 -14.43 -10.27 5.46
CA ALA A 33 -15.64 -9.55 5.85
C ALA A 33 -15.77 -8.21 5.11
N TYR A 34 -14.66 -7.49 4.96
CA TYR A 34 -14.63 -6.21 4.25
C TYR A 34 -14.96 -6.38 2.78
N GLU A 35 -14.28 -7.31 2.09
CA GLU A 35 -14.51 -7.60 0.67
C GLU A 35 -15.95 -8.07 0.42
N SER A 36 -16.48 -8.92 1.31
CA SER A 36 -17.88 -9.36 1.22
C SER A 36 -18.89 -8.22 1.39
N ARG A 37 -18.56 -7.17 2.16
CA ARG A 37 -19.47 -6.05 2.43
C ARG A 37 -19.41 -4.99 1.34
N PHE A 38 -18.21 -4.63 0.90
CA PHE A 38 -17.99 -3.47 0.02
C PHE A 38 -17.68 -3.87 -1.43
N GLY A 39 -17.38 -5.13 -1.71
CA GLY A 39 -17.14 -5.63 -3.07
C GLY A 39 -15.80 -5.20 -3.67
N HIS A 40 -14.87 -4.69 -2.86
CA HIS A 40 -13.51 -4.34 -3.25
C HIS A 40 -12.52 -4.66 -2.13
N VAL A 41 -11.24 -4.77 -2.49
CA VAL A 41 -10.17 -5.00 -1.51
C VAL A 41 -9.98 -3.78 -0.62
N PHE A 42 -9.45 -4.03 0.57
CA PHE A 42 -9.10 -2.97 1.52
C PHE A 42 -7.81 -2.27 1.08
N VAL A 43 -7.84 -0.95 1.00
CA VAL A 43 -6.67 -0.11 0.68
C VAL A 43 -6.45 0.94 1.75
N ILE A 44 -5.21 1.14 2.16
CA ILE A 44 -4.80 2.15 3.14
C ILE A 44 -3.39 2.66 2.80
N CYS A 45 -3.22 3.97 2.82
CA CYS A 45 -1.92 4.62 2.79
C CYS A 45 -1.32 4.59 4.19
N LEU A 46 -0.12 4.01 4.31
CA LEU A 46 0.63 3.92 5.56
C LEU A 46 1.81 4.90 5.62
N ASP A 47 1.80 5.91 4.75
CA ASP A 47 2.83 6.95 4.72
C ASP A 47 2.93 7.63 6.09
N GLY A 48 4.15 7.72 6.62
CA GLY A 48 4.40 8.30 7.94
C GLY A 48 4.07 7.40 9.13
N VAL A 49 3.56 6.18 8.90
CA VAL A 49 3.38 5.17 9.96
C VAL A 49 4.67 4.33 10.04
N PRO A 50 5.25 4.12 11.23
CA PRO A 50 6.43 3.27 11.36
C PRO A 50 6.08 1.81 11.05
N PRO A 51 6.98 1.02 10.43
CA PRO A 51 6.70 -0.37 10.02
C PRO A 51 6.20 -1.27 11.16
N SER A 52 6.68 -1.03 12.38
CA SER A 52 6.25 -1.77 13.58
C SER A 52 4.79 -1.56 13.94
N GLN A 53 4.16 -0.47 13.49
CA GLN A 53 2.76 -0.12 13.76
C GLN A 53 1.84 -0.38 12.56
N HIS A 54 2.37 -0.76 11.39
CA HIS A 54 1.56 -0.97 10.18
C HIS A 54 0.43 -1.97 10.40
N VAL A 55 0.74 -3.08 11.08
CA VAL A 55 -0.22 -4.12 11.42
C VAL A 55 -1.38 -3.58 12.26
N ASP A 56 -1.06 -2.92 13.36
CA ASP A 56 -2.05 -2.40 14.29
C ASP A 56 -2.90 -1.33 13.60
N GLN A 57 -2.27 -0.47 12.79
CA GLN A 57 -2.96 0.55 12.02
C GLN A 57 -3.93 -0.06 11.00
N VAL A 58 -3.53 -1.13 10.29
CA VAL A 58 -4.42 -1.85 9.36
C VAL A 58 -5.59 -2.48 10.10
N LEU A 59 -5.34 -3.15 11.23
CA LEU A 59 -6.39 -3.79 12.04
C LEU A 59 -7.38 -2.78 12.61
N VAL A 60 -6.91 -1.64 13.11
CA VAL A 60 -7.78 -0.56 13.58
C VAL A 60 -8.60 0.00 12.42
N ALA A 61 -7.95 0.34 11.31
CA ALA A 61 -8.61 0.96 10.18
C ALA A 61 -9.68 0.05 9.55
N ILE A 62 -9.38 -1.23 9.34
CA ILE A 62 -10.35 -2.15 8.73
C ILE A 62 -11.56 -2.40 9.64
N ARG A 63 -11.36 -2.45 10.96
CA ARG A 63 -12.47 -2.59 11.92
C ARG A 63 -13.35 -1.35 11.97
N THR A 64 -12.76 -0.17 11.93
CA THR A 64 -13.50 1.10 11.88
C THR A 64 -14.28 1.21 10.57
N ARG A 65 -13.64 0.94 9.44
CA ARG A 65 -14.24 1.06 8.10
C ARG A 65 -15.34 0.03 7.84
N LEU A 66 -15.24 -1.15 8.47
CA LEU A 66 -16.34 -2.12 8.50
C LEU A 66 -17.63 -1.56 9.13
N ALA A 67 -17.60 -0.44 9.86
CA ALA A 67 -18.79 0.20 10.39
C ALA A 67 -19.39 1.26 9.45
N HIS A 68 -18.64 1.75 8.45
CA HIS A 68 -19.07 2.82 7.53
C HIS A 68 -20.15 2.35 6.56
N ASP A 69 -20.95 3.30 6.07
CA ASP A 69 -21.80 3.03 4.91
C ASP A 69 -20.96 2.96 3.61
N ALA A 70 -21.59 2.50 2.52
CA ALA A 70 -20.90 2.29 1.26
C ALA A 70 -20.45 3.60 0.58
N ASP A 71 -21.12 4.73 0.84
CA ASP A 71 -20.77 6.01 0.24
C ASP A 71 -19.57 6.62 0.95
N GLU A 72 -19.58 6.62 2.28
CA GLU A 72 -18.44 6.98 3.14
C GLU A 72 -17.21 6.15 2.77
N GLU A 73 -17.38 4.84 2.65
CA GLU A 73 -16.27 3.93 2.36
C GLU A 73 -15.69 4.15 0.95
N ARG A 74 -16.54 4.38 -0.06
CA ARG A 74 -16.08 4.72 -1.41
C ARG A 74 -15.29 6.02 -1.43
N ALA A 75 -15.74 7.05 -0.71
CA ALA A 75 -15.05 8.33 -0.63
C ALA A 75 -13.66 8.18 0.02
N LEU A 76 -13.58 7.44 1.13
CA LEU A 76 -12.31 7.15 1.82
C LEU A 76 -11.37 6.32 0.94
N THR A 77 -11.86 5.24 0.33
CA THR A 77 -11.07 4.40 -0.58
C THR A 77 -10.46 5.23 -1.72
N ALA A 78 -11.23 6.14 -2.31
CA ALA A 78 -10.71 7.03 -3.35
C ALA A 78 -9.60 7.95 -2.83
N GLU A 79 -9.71 8.43 -1.59
CA GLU A 79 -8.67 9.26 -0.96
C GLU A 79 -7.39 8.48 -0.66
N GLU A 80 -7.51 7.26 -0.13
CA GLU A 80 -6.36 6.39 0.10
C GLU A 80 -5.62 6.07 -1.21
N MET A 81 -6.35 5.79 -2.30
CA MET A 81 -5.76 5.58 -3.62
C MET A 81 -5.02 6.81 -4.14
N ARG A 82 -5.55 8.03 -3.92
CA ARG A 82 -4.85 9.27 -4.31
C ARG A 82 -3.54 9.43 -3.55
N ARG A 83 -3.52 9.09 -2.26
CA ARG A 83 -2.32 9.16 -1.42
C ARG A 83 -1.26 8.17 -1.89
N LEU A 84 -1.64 6.92 -2.12
CA LEU A 84 -0.75 5.89 -2.68
C LEU A 84 -0.18 6.31 -4.04
N ALA A 85 -1.02 6.81 -4.95
CA ALA A 85 -0.58 7.29 -6.25
C ALA A 85 0.40 8.47 -6.13
N ARG A 86 0.14 9.40 -5.21
CA ARG A 86 1.02 10.54 -4.94
C ARG A 86 2.38 10.09 -4.39
N GLY A 87 2.42 9.15 -3.44
CA GLY A 87 3.67 8.58 -2.92
C GLY A 87 4.53 8.00 -4.04
N ARG A 88 3.92 7.17 -4.90
CA ARG A 88 4.60 6.58 -6.06
C ARG A 88 5.17 7.61 -7.02
N ILE A 89 4.42 8.67 -7.32
CA ILE A 89 4.90 9.74 -8.21
C ILE A 89 6.11 10.44 -7.60
N ILE A 90 6.10 10.71 -6.29
CA ILE A 90 7.23 11.34 -5.59
C ILE A 90 8.46 10.42 -5.64
N ASP A 91 8.29 9.14 -5.38
CA ASP A 91 9.38 8.15 -5.42
C ASP A 91 9.99 8.09 -6.82
N LEU A 92 9.17 7.96 -7.86
CA LEU A 92 9.61 7.93 -9.26
C LEU A 92 10.37 9.20 -9.68
N VAL A 93 9.88 10.37 -9.30
CA VAL A 93 10.53 11.65 -9.63
C VAL A 93 11.86 11.80 -8.89
N THR A 94 11.93 11.34 -7.63
CA THR A 94 13.15 11.40 -6.81
C THR A 94 14.21 10.41 -7.32
N GLU A 95 13.80 9.21 -7.73
CA GLU A 95 14.67 8.19 -8.31
C GLU A 95 15.20 8.63 -9.69
N ALA A 96 14.34 9.19 -10.55
CA ALA A 96 14.74 9.75 -11.84
C ALA A 96 15.73 10.92 -11.70
N GLY A 97 15.59 11.74 -10.64
CA GLY A 97 16.54 12.79 -10.29
C GLY A 97 17.89 12.27 -9.76
N SER A 98 17.94 11.01 -9.33
CA SER A 98 19.13 10.36 -8.77
C SER A 98 19.97 9.60 -9.82
N SER A 99 19.48 9.48 -11.07
CA SER A 99 20.15 8.75 -12.17
C SER A 99 21.14 9.58 -13.00
N GLN A 100 21.57 10.77 -12.55
CA GLN A 100 22.75 11.42 -13.13
C GLN A 100 24.04 11.01 -12.39
N GLY A 101 24.51 9.80 -12.67
CA GLY A 101 25.88 9.37 -12.39
C GLY A 101 26.85 9.86 -13.48
N PRO A 102 28.11 10.20 -13.15
CA PRO A 102 29.03 10.90 -14.04
C PRO A 102 29.42 10.01 -15.22
N PHE A 103 29.19 10.52 -16.43
CA PHE A 103 29.77 9.96 -17.65
C PHE A 103 31.29 9.94 -17.51
N LEU A 104 31.83 8.74 -17.27
CA LEU A 104 33.26 8.50 -17.17
C LEU A 104 33.85 8.63 -18.57
N VAL A 105 34.35 9.82 -18.93
CA VAL A 105 35.30 9.99 -20.04
C VAL A 105 36.58 9.27 -19.64
N ALA A 106 36.68 8.00 -20.02
CA ALA A 106 37.97 7.32 -20.10
C ALA A 106 38.64 7.77 -21.40
N GLY A 107 39.46 8.82 -21.31
CA GLY A 107 40.48 9.08 -22.32
C GLY A 107 41.50 7.95 -22.34
N GLN A 108 41.77 7.40 -23.52
CA GLN A 108 42.95 6.57 -23.74
C GLN A 108 43.96 7.33 -24.58
N PRO A 109 45.20 7.56 -24.11
CA PRO A 109 46.32 7.81 -25.00
C PRO A 109 46.90 6.48 -25.48
N VAL A 110 47.11 6.45 -26.79
CA VAL A 110 47.78 5.38 -27.54
C VAL A 110 49.23 5.22 -27.06
N ARG A 111 49.70 3.98 -26.96
CA ARG A 111 51.12 3.63 -27.02
C ARG A 111 51.30 2.44 -27.94
#